data_AF-A0A2M7X342-F1
#
_entry.id   AF-A0A2M7X342-F1
#
_cell.length_a   1.000
_cell.length_b   1.000
_cell.length_c   1.000
_cell.angle_alpha   90.00
_cell.angle_beta   90.00
_cell.angle_gamma   90.00
#
_symmetry.space_group_name_H-M   'P 1'
#
loop_
_entity.id
_entity.type
_entity.pdbx_description
1 polymer ?
#
loop_
_entity_poly.entity_id
_entity_poly.type
_entity_poly.pdbx_seq_one_letter_code
_entity_poly.pdbx_strand_id
1 'polypeptide(L)'
;MGGVIALFLYSFYPEFLAHGKLVNTDVPAALGFVLVLYLYWRFIRSLSFRNAILLGVGMGVGVLLKQSVLLPIAVILLVSSFSVLVKFMWRSVSEFFKEAGLTCFSLLVALIVIYGMYAFASLNYPREDLMLHVNVFMDEWNVTLPDIIWSGLDSTFWRPLGLFVVGVFREIRRSESYGLRYFMGSYSNDGWWYFFPVLYFYKSPAVFHFLTGFGLWGLVHKYKYKFMKHPQEKFVPFFIIALTIIWYTFIAMSSTLNIGFRHLLPVIPLVMILIAVGLRDLIYTQKKIVKSIFAVLAILTVWVAVFEFPYYLSYYNVFSGGTKNGYTISQDSDYFWDQEYKRLGEWIASNNIDHMYVDCGASKERILSYYGKDSIVMFPGSSTWAHSGLIEPITNLPKGEFLAICATTLYEAYFIWETDTWVLTENYPTLRVREPDFRVGMSMFVFRM
;
A
#
# COMPACT_ATOMS: atom_id res chain seq x y z
N MET A 1 -3.94 11.99 25.45
CA MET A 1 -5.24 11.73 24.81
C MET A 1 -5.15 11.56 23.30
N GLY A 2 -4.77 12.59 22.51
CA GLY A 2 -4.70 12.46 21.04
C GLY A 2 -3.84 11.27 20.55
N GLY A 3 -2.63 11.11 21.08
CA GLY A 3 -1.79 9.94 20.73
C GLY A 3 -2.41 8.58 21.08
N VAL A 4 -3.18 8.49 22.17
CA VAL A 4 -3.89 7.26 22.57
C VAL A 4 -5.02 6.94 21.60
N ILE A 5 -5.78 7.96 21.16
CA ILE A 5 -6.83 7.79 20.16
C ILE A 5 -6.23 7.32 18.83
N ALA A 6 -5.14 7.95 18.36
CA ALA A 6 -4.49 7.54 17.11
C ALA A 6 -3.95 6.10 17.19
N LEU A 7 -3.31 5.73 18.30
CA LEU A 7 -2.82 4.37 18.53
C LEU A 7 -3.96 3.36 18.60
N PHE A 8 -5.08 3.70 19.26
CA PHE A 8 -6.27 2.85 19.31
C PHE A 8 -6.83 2.61 17.90
N LEU A 9 -6.99 3.65 17.09
CA LEU A 9 -7.46 3.51 15.72
C LEU A 9 -6.53 2.63 14.89
N TYR A 10 -5.22 2.84 15.00
CA TYR A 10 -4.21 2.02 14.31
C TYR A 10 -4.29 0.53 14.71
N SER A 11 -4.39 0.26 16.01
CA SER A 11 -4.34 -1.11 16.56
C SER A 11 -5.53 -1.98 16.16
N PHE A 12 -6.67 -1.36 15.83
CA PHE A 12 -7.91 -2.05 15.45
C PHE A 12 -8.31 -1.78 13.99
N TYR A 13 -7.41 -1.23 13.17
CA TYR A 13 -7.70 -1.02 11.75
C TYR A 13 -7.45 -2.30 10.94
N PRO A 14 -8.47 -2.87 10.25
CA PRO A 14 -8.34 -4.17 9.58
C PRO A 14 -7.14 -4.27 8.62
N GLU A 15 -6.89 -3.23 7.82
CA GLU A 15 -5.78 -3.27 6.86
C GLU A 15 -4.39 -3.32 7.54
N PHE A 16 -4.22 -2.71 8.72
CA PHE A 16 -2.97 -2.84 9.47
C PHE A 16 -2.84 -4.22 10.11
N LEU A 17 -3.95 -4.81 10.57
CA LEU A 17 -3.99 -6.19 11.06
C LEU A 17 -3.75 -7.21 9.91
N ALA A 18 -4.20 -6.89 8.69
CA ALA A 18 -4.00 -7.69 7.50
C ALA A 18 -2.54 -7.65 7.03
N HIS A 19 -2.01 -6.45 6.80
CA HIS A 19 -0.67 -6.28 6.23
C HIS A 19 0.45 -6.40 7.28
N GLY A 20 0.15 -6.27 8.58
CA GLY A 20 1.14 -6.43 9.65
C GLY A 20 1.63 -7.87 9.86
N LYS A 21 0.87 -8.88 9.39
CA LYS A 21 1.28 -10.30 9.41
C LYS A 21 1.96 -10.77 8.12
N LEU A 22 2.01 -9.93 7.09
CA LEU A 22 2.57 -10.25 5.78
C LEU A 22 3.98 -9.70 5.67
N VAL A 23 4.88 -10.46 5.03
CA VAL A 23 6.26 -10.02 4.77
C VAL A 23 6.24 -9.09 3.55
N ASN A 24 5.96 -7.80 3.77
CA ASN A 24 5.97 -6.75 2.75
C ASN A 24 6.52 -5.42 3.33
N THR A 25 6.60 -4.39 2.49
CA THR A 25 7.12 -3.05 2.86
C THR A 25 6.02 -2.02 3.15
N ASP A 26 4.75 -2.41 3.18
CA ASP A 26 3.62 -1.47 3.23
C ASP A 26 3.42 -0.85 4.62
N VAL A 27 3.43 -1.67 5.68
CA VAL A 27 3.40 -1.17 7.07
C VAL A 27 4.69 -0.42 7.44
N PRO A 28 5.90 -0.92 7.08
CA PRO A 28 7.13 -0.14 7.23
C PRO A 28 7.09 1.24 6.54
N ALA A 29 6.47 1.35 5.37
CA ALA A 29 6.31 2.64 4.71
C ALA A 29 5.46 3.62 5.53
N ALA A 30 4.37 3.14 6.13
CA ALA A 30 3.53 3.94 7.01
C ALA A 30 4.31 4.44 8.25
N LEU A 31 5.18 3.61 8.81
CA LEU A 31 6.14 4.04 9.84
C LEU A 31 7.08 5.12 9.31
N GLY A 32 7.66 4.95 8.11
CA GLY A 32 8.54 5.93 7.48
C GLY A 32 7.88 7.31 7.33
N PHE A 33 6.63 7.35 6.88
CA PHE A 33 5.86 8.61 6.75
C PHE A 33 5.68 9.29 8.11
N VAL A 34 5.24 8.56 9.14
CA VAL A 34 5.05 9.10 10.49
C VAL A 34 6.38 9.56 11.10
N LEU A 35 7.45 8.75 10.95
CA LEU A 35 8.78 9.01 11.50
C LEU A 35 9.36 10.31 10.93
N VAL A 36 9.37 10.45 9.61
CA VAL A 36 9.93 11.62 8.93
C VAL A 36 9.17 12.89 9.34
N LEU A 37 7.85 12.86 9.33
CA LEU A 37 7.04 14.02 9.71
C LEU A 37 7.18 14.36 11.21
N TYR A 38 7.29 13.36 12.08
CA TYR A 38 7.52 13.58 13.52
C TYR A 38 8.90 14.19 13.80
N LEU A 39 9.95 13.68 13.15
CA LEU A 39 11.30 14.21 13.34
C LEU A 39 11.44 15.60 12.72
N TYR A 40 10.76 15.86 11.60
CA TYR A 40 10.70 17.20 11.04
C TYR A 40 9.99 18.17 11.99
N TRP A 41 8.87 17.75 12.60
CA TRP A 41 8.21 18.53 13.64
C TRP A 41 9.15 18.84 14.82
N ARG A 42 9.98 17.90 15.26
CA ARG A 42 11.00 18.14 16.29
C ARG A 42 12.08 19.11 15.82
N PHE A 43 12.52 18.98 14.57
CA PHE A 43 13.54 19.81 13.95
C PHE A 43 13.12 21.29 13.90
N ILE A 44 11.93 21.59 13.37
CA ILE A 44 11.46 22.98 13.26
C ILE A 44 11.17 23.65 14.61
N ARG A 45 10.92 22.86 15.67
CA ARG A 45 10.76 23.39 17.03
C ARG A 45 12.08 23.75 17.69
N SER A 46 13.19 23.18 17.23
CA SER A 46 14.51 23.41 17.80
C SER A 46 15.60 23.12 16.77
N LEU A 47 15.99 24.17 16.04
CA LEU A 47 17.04 24.15 15.02
C LEU A 47 18.42 23.88 15.64
N SER A 48 18.75 22.60 15.77
CA SER A 48 19.98 22.08 16.39
C SER A 48 20.56 20.94 15.56
N PHE A 49 21.88 20.75 15.63
CA PHE A 49 22.57 19.63 14.96
C PHE A 49 22.00 18.27 15.36
N ARG A 50 21.67 18.07 16.63
CA ARG A 50 21.06 16.82 17.11
C ARG A 50 19.76 16.50 16.36
N ASN A 51 18.85 17.48 16.25
CA ASN A 51 17.60 17.25 15.54
C ASN A 51 17.80 17.11 14.03
N ALA A 52 18.80 17.78 13.46
CA ALA A 52 19.17 17.62 12.05
C ALA A 52 19.70 16.20 11.75
N ILE A 53 20.57 15.66 12.61
CA ILE A 53 21.04 14.26 12.51
C ILE A 53 19.85 13.31 12.62
N LEU A 54 18.99 13.48 13.63
CA LEU A 54 17.82 12.61 13.81
C LEU A 54 16.92 12.65 12.58
N LEU A 55 16.62 13.86 12.06
CA LEU A 55 15.82 14.02 10.86
C LEU A 55 16.46 13.32 9.66
N GLY A 56 17.76 13.54 9.42
CA GLY A 56 18.49 12.90 8.33
C GLY A 56 18.50 11.38 8.43
N VAL A 57 18.77 10.83 9.62
CA VAL A 57 18.70 9.38 9.86
C VAL A 57 17.28 8.87 9.60
N GLY A 58 16.24 9.56 10.10
CA GLY A 58 14.86 9.16 9.87
C GLY A 58 14.42 9.24 8.40
N MET A 59 14.89 10.24 7.65
CA MET A 59 14.69 10.34 6.20
C MET A 59 15.37 9.17 5.47
N GLY A 60 16.64 8.91 5.78
CA GLY A 60 17.39 7.80 5.18
C GLY A 60 16.75 6.44 5.48
N VAL A 61 16.47 6.16 6.75
CA VAL A 61 15.77 4.93 7.17
C VAL A 61 14.40 4.84 6.50
N GLY A 62 13.61 5.91 6.50
CA GLY A 62 12.29 5.92 5.86
C GLY A 62 12.35 5.56 4.37
N VAL A 63 13.27 6.16 3.63
CA VAL A 63 13.50 5.85 2.20
C VAL A 63 13.95 4.40 2.00
N LEU A 64 14.78 3.87 2.90
CA LEU A 64 15.19 2.46 2.87
C LEU A 64 14.04 1.49 3.20
N LEU A 65 13.07 1.88 4.03
CA LEU A 65 11.85 1.09 4.26
C LEU A 65 10.97 1.07 3.01
N LYS A 66 10.78 2.23 2.38
CA LYS A 66 10.11 2.35 1.08
C LYS A 66 10.46 3.66 0.39
N GLN A 67 10.75 3.60 -0.90
CA GLN A 67 11.14 4.78 -1.69
C GLN A 67 10.03 5.84 -1.80
N SER A 68 8.76 5.48 -1.63
CA SER A 68 7.66 6.43 -1.59
C SER A 68 7.75 7.44 -0.43
N VAL A 69 8.60 7.20 0.57
CA VAL A 69 8.92 8.17 1.64
C VAL A 69 9.65 9.42 1.10
N LEU A 70 10.15 9.39 -0.15
CA LEU A 70 10.60 10.60 -0.84
C LEU A 70 9.48 11.65 -0.96
N LEU A 71 8.21 11.25 -0.98
CA LEU A 71 7.07 12.17 -1.10
C LEU A 71 6.86 13.07 0.13
N PRO A 72 6.78 12.57 1.38
CA PRO A 72 6.75 13.45 2.55
C PRO A 72 8.03 14.30 2.67
N ILE A 73 9.20 13.81 2.22
CA ILE A 73 10.43 14.62 2.18
C ILE A 73 10.28 15.78 1.19
N ALA A 74 9.75 15.54 -0.01
CA ALA A 74 9.47 16.59 -0.99
C ALA A 74 8.50 17.64 -0.43
N VAL A 75 7.42 17.21 0.25
CA VAL A 75 6.47 18.13 0.92
C VAL A 75 7.16 18.96 2.00
N ILE A 76 8.03 18.35 2.81
CA ILE A 76 8.85 19.06 3.80
C ILE A 76 9.71 20.12 3.13
N LEU A 77 10.40 19.79 2.02
CA LEU A 77 11.28 20.72 1.32
C LEU A 77 10.49 21.88 0.70
N LEU A 78 9.33 21.60 0.10
CA LEU A 78 8.43 22.61 -0.44
C LEU A 78 7.94 23.58 0.64
N VAL A 79 7.43 23.04 1.76
CA VAL A 79 6.92 23.86 2.87
C VAL A 79 8.06 24.62 3.57
N SER A 80 9.22 23.98 3.75
CA SER A 80 10.40 24.65 4.30
C SER A 80 10.80 25.82 3.40
N SER A 81 10.94 25.60 2.09
CA SER A 81 11.29 26.64 1.11
C SER A 81 10.28 27.79 1.12
N PHE A 82 8.97 27.49 1.11
CA PHE A 82 7.94 28.52 1.17
C PHE A 82 7.95 29.29 2.50
N SER A 83 8.05 28.59 3.63
CA SER A 83 8.12 29.22 4.95
C SER A 83 9.36 30.10 5.09
N VAL A 84 10.46 29.67 4.48
CA VAL A 84 11.74 30.37 4.44
C VAL A 84 11.66 31.61 3.55
N LEU A 85 11.01 31.56 2.38
CA LEU A 85 10.75 32.73 1.53
C LEU A 85 9.88 33.77 2.24
N VAL A 86 8.81 33.33 2.90
CA VAL A 86 7.95 34.21 3.70
C VAL A 86 8.72 34.79 4.87
N LYS A 87 9.52 34.00 5.60
CA LYS A 87 10.35 34.51 6.72
C LYS A 87 11.47 35.42 6.24
N PHE A 88 12.10 35.18 5.09
CA PHE A 88 13.17 36.03 4.55
C PHE A 88 12.72 37.48 4.39
N MET A 89 11.44 37.70 4.04
CA MET A 89 10.86 39.04 3.97
C MET A 89 10.62 39.70 5.35
N TRP A 90 10.65 38.95 6.47
CA TRP A 90 10.20 39.41 7.81
C TRP A 90 11.13 39.04 8.99
N ARG A 91 12.20 38.27 8.79
CA ARG A 91 13.17 37.78 9.80
C ARG A 91 14.61 38.09 9.40
N SER A 92 15.54 37.95 10.34
CA SER A 92 16.98 38.07 10.10
C SER A 92 17.49 37.02 9.11
N VAL A 93 18.27 37.47 8.11
CA VAL A 93 18.98 36.64 7.13
C VAL A 93 19.84 35.53 7.80
N SER A 94 20.29 35.74 9.04
CA SER A 94 21.06 34.73 9.78
C SER A 94 20.25 33.48 10.16
N GLU A 95 18.97 33.63 10.51
CA GLU A 95 18.10 32.50 10.83
C GLU A 95 17.77 31.68 9.57
N PHE A 96 17.67 32.36 8.43
CA PHE A 96 17.50 31.74 7.10
C PHE A 96 18.65 30.77 6.80
N PHE A 97 19.89 31.24 6.86
CA PHE A 97 21.05 30.40 6.53
C PHE A 97 21.22 29.25 7.51
N LYS A 98 20.82 29.44 8.77
CA LYS A 98 20.84 28.38 9.79
C LYS A 98 19.83 27.27 9.48
N GLU A 99 18.57 27.61 9.19
CA GLU A 99 17.52 26.62 8.87
C GLU A 99 17.86 25.87 7.56
N ALA A 100 18.27 26.59 6.52
CA ALA A 100 18.68 26.00 5.25
C ALA A 100 19.92 25.10 5.41
N GLY A 101 20.97 25.57 6.09
CA GLY A 101 22.20 24.81 6.33
C GLY A 101 21.94 23.52 7.11
N LEU A 102 21.12 23.57 8.15
CA LEU A 102 20.75 22.36 8.91
C LEU A 102 19.84 21.41 8.13
N THR A 103 18.99 21.92 7.23
CA THR A 103 18.19 21.09 6.33
C THR A 103 19.08 20.36 5.32
N CYS A 104 20.01 21.07 4.67
CA CYS A 104 21.00 20.47 3.78
C CYS A 104 21.86 19.43 4.51
N PHE A 105 22.27 19.73 5.74
CA PHE A 105 23.00 18.78 6.58
C PHE A 105 22.16 17.52 6.89
N SER A 106 20.86 17.67 7.15
CA SER A 106 19.94 16.53 7.35
C SER A 106 19.85 15.66 6.09
N LEU A 107 19.76 16.27 4.90
CA LEU A 107 19.75 15.55 3.62
C LEU A 107 21.06 14.81 3.37
N LEU A 108 22.20 15.41 3.70
CA LEU A 108 23.51 14.75 3.62
C LEU A 108 23.57 13.53 4.55
N VAL A 109 23.09 13.65 5.79
CA VAL A 109 23.00 12.52 6.72
C VAL A 109 22.09 11.42 6.16
N ALA A 110 20.95 11.78 5.56
CA ALA A 110 20.07 10.81 4.90
C ALA A 110 20.77 10.07 3.76
N LEU A 111 21.53 10.80 2.93
CA LEU A 111 22.30 10.24 1.84
C LEU A 111 23.38 9.27 2.35
N ILE A 112 24.08 9.62 3.43
CA ILE A 112 25.08 8.74 4.07
C ILE A 112 24.42 7.43 4.57
N VAL A 113 23.24 7.52 5.16
CA VAL A 113 22.49 6.33 5.63
C VAL A 113 22.06 5.45 4.47
N ILE A 114 21.52 6.04 3.41
CA ILE A 114 21.12 5.31 2.18
C ILE A 114 22.37 4.67 1.54
N TYR A 115 23.44 5.45 1.37
CA TYR A 115 24.70 4.99 0.84
C TYR A 115 25.24 3.79 1.62
N GLY A 116 25.30 3.90 2.95
CA GLY A 116 25.83 2.83 3.80
C GLY A 116 25.07 1.52 3.64
N MET A 117 23.73 1.59 3.53
CA MET A 117 22.91 0.40 3.36
C MET A 117 23.05 -0.21 1.96
N TYR A 118 23.09 0.59 0.90
CA TYR A 118 23.30 0.08 -0.45
C TYR A 118 24.74 -0.41 -0.67
N ALA A 119 25.73 0.23 -0.03
CA ALA A 119 27.11 -0.24 -0.01
C ALA A 119 27.16 -1.62 0.64
N PHE A 120 26.53 -1.78 1.81
CA PHE A 120 26.40 -3.07 2.48
C PHE A 120 25.69 -4.13 1.61
N ALA A 121 24.54 -3.79 1.03
CA ALA A 121 23.75 -4.71 0.22
C ALA A 121 24.42 -5.11 -1.10
N SER A 122 25.35 -4.29 -1.59
CA SER A 122 26.14 -4.59 -2.79
C SER A 122 27.55 -5.12 -2.48
N LEU A 123 27.87 -5.36 -1.19
CA LEU A 123 29.11 -6.02 -0.81
C LEU A 123 29.16 -7.39 -1.47
N ASN A 124 30.19 -7.62 -2.28
CA ASN A 124 30.43 -8.86 -3.03
C ASN A 124 29.40 -9.16 -4.13
N TYR A 125 28.58 -8.20 -4.56
CA TYR A 125 27.75 -8.38 -5.75
C TYR A 125 28.66 -8.30 -7.00
N PRO A 126 28.84 -9.40 -7.77
CA PRO A 126 29.66 -9.37 -8.98
C PRO A 126 29.15 -8.32 -9.96
N ARG A 127 30.07 -7.58 -10.57
CA ARG A 127 29.74 -6.47 -11.47
C ARG A 127 28.94 -6.96 -12.67
N GLU A 128 29.33 -8.08 -13.28
CA GLU A 128 28.69 -8.62 -14.47
C GLU A 128 27.23 -9.00 -14.20
N ASP A 129 26.99 -9.73 -13.11
CA ASP A 129 25.63 -10.10 -12.68
C ASP A 129 24.77 -8.87 -12.36
N LEU A 130 25.35 -7.87 -11.67
CA LEU A 130 24.65 -6.63 -11.36
C LEU A 130 24.24 -5.90 -12.64
N MET A 131 25.16 -5.73 -13.58
CA MET A 131 24.88 -5.04 -14.85
C MET A 131 23.86 -5.82 -15.67
N LEU A 132 23.96 -7.15 -15.72
CA LEU A 132 22.96 -8.00 -16.37
C LEU A 132 21.57 -7.81 -15.76
N HIS A 133 21.44 -7.90 -14.43
CA HIS A 133 20.15 -7.73 -13.76
C HIS A 133 19.56 -6.32 -13.95
N VAL A 134 20.39 -5.27 -13.94
CA VAL A 134 19.93 -3.92 -14.24
C VAL A 134 19.48 -3.82 -15.69
N ASN A 135 20.25 -4.34 -16.66
CA ASN A 135 19.87 -4.33 -18.08
C ASN A 135 18.55 -5.08 -18.33
N VAL A 136 18.43 -6.32 -17.84
CA VAL A 136 17.20 -7.12 -17.99
C VAL A 136 15.99 -6.36 -17.47
N PHE A 137 16.11 -5.75 -16.28
CA PHE A 137 15.03 -4.96 -15.72
C PHE A 137 14.71 -3.72 -16.58
N MET A 138 15.74 -2.97 -17.01
CA MET A 138 15.54 -1.75 -17.79
C MET A 138 14.91 -2.05 -19.16
N ASP A 139 15.29 -3.17 -19.77
CA ASP A 139 14.74 -3.64 -21.05
C ASP A 139 13.28 -4.13 -20.89
N GLU A 140 13.00 -4.97 -19.89
CA GLU A 140 11.66 -5.49 -19.61
C GLU A 140 10.65 -4.35 -19.39
N TRP A 141 11.09 -3.29 -18.72
CA TRP A 141 10.23 -2.16 -18.36
C TRP A 141 10.36 -0.96 -19.32
N ASN A 142 11.17 -1.07 -20.37
CA ASN A 142 11.47 -0.01 -21.35
C ASN A 142 11.87 1.33 -20.69
N VAL A 143 12.88 1.28 -19.82
CA VAL A 143 13.40 2.43 -19.06
C VAL A 143 14.80 2.78 -19.55
N THR A 144 14.99 4.00 -20.03
CA THR A 144 16.32 4.52 -20.38
C THR A 144 16.96 5.23 -19.19
N LEU A 145 18.09 4.72 -18.72
CA LEU A 145 18.90 5.39 -17.70
C LEU A 145 19.90 6.36 -18.35
N PRO A 146 20.14 7.55 -17.75
CA PRO A 146 21.22 8.44 -18.20
C PRO A 146 22.61 7.80 -18.04
N ASP A 147 23.55 8.13 -18.94
CA ASP A 147 24.93 7.59 -18.95
C ASP A 147 25.69 7.77 -17.64
N ILE A 148 25.40 8.86 -16.91
CA ILE A 148 26.00 9.11 -15.60
C ILE A 148 25.60 8.05 -14.55
N ILE A 149 24.40 7.48 -14.67
CA ILE A 149 23.94 6.40 -13.78
C ILE A 149 24.66 5.10 -14.15
N TRP A 150 24.78 4.79 -15.44
CA TRP A 150 25.56 3.64 -15.91
C TRP A 150 27.02 3.70 -15.47
N SER A 151 27.66 4.86 -15.64
CA SER A 151 29.03 5.11 -15.19
C SER A 151 29.16 4.98 -13.67
N GLY A 152 28.13 5.41 -12.93
CA GLY A 152 28.05 5.27 -11.47
C GLY A 152 27.93 3.81 -11.02
N LEU A 153 27.14 2.98 -11.71
CA LEU A 153 26.99 1.56 -11.41
C LEU A 153 28.30 0.77 -11.60
N ASP A 154 29.10 1.19 -12.58
CA ASP A 154 30.42 0.60 -12.83
C ASP A 154 31.40 0.87 -11.67
N SER A 155 31.45 2.11 -11.19
CA SER A 155 32.33 2.54 -10.11
C SER A 155 31.97 1.93 -8.75
N THR A 156 32.90 1.24 -8.09
CA THR A 156 32.71 0.71 -6.73
C THR A 156 32.25 1.79 -5.72
N PHE A 157 32.77 3.01 -5.85
CA PHE A 157 32.41 4.10 -4.94
C PHE A 157 31.01 4.65 -5.20
N TRP A 158 30.61 4.82 -6.45
CA TRP A 158 29.31 5.42 -6.81
C TRP A 158 28.16 4.42 -6.96
N ARG A 159 28.48 3.13 -7.14
CA ARG A 159 27.50 2.04 -7.34
C ARG A 159 26.37 2.02 -6.32
N PRO A 160 26.59 2.24 -5.01
CA PRO A 160 25.50 2.28 -4.04
C PRO A 160 24.41 3.30 -4.38
N LEU A 161 24.81 4.51 -4.80
CA LEU A 161 23.87 5.55 -5.21
C LEU A 161 23.26 5.26 -6.58
N GLY A 162 24.04 4.69 -7.51
CA GLY A 162 23.53 4.23 -8.80
C GLY A 162 22.38 3.21 -8.63
N LEU A 163 22.57 2.21 -7.77
CA LEU A 163 21.55 1.20 -7.44
C LEU A 163 20.31 1.81 -6.77
N PHE A 164 20.50 2.79 -5.89
CA PHE A 164 19.38 3.53 -5.32
C PHE A 164 18.56 4.24 -6.40
N VAL A 165 19.22 4.95 -7.31
CA VAL A 165 18.57 5.66 -8.43
C VAL A 165 17.86 4.67 -9.37
N VAL A 166 18.50 3.56 -9.73
CA VAL A 166 17.88 2.45 -10.49
C VAL A 166 16.57 2.01 -9.85
N GLY A 167 16.56 1.80 -8.53
CA GLY A 167 15.35 1.45 -7.80
C GLY A 167 14.26 2.51 -7.92
N VAL A 168 14.61 3.79 -7.82
CA VAL A 168 13.63 4.90 -7.97
C VAL A 168 13.02 4.90 -9.38
N PHE A 169 13.82 4.77 -10.43
CA PHE A 169 13.34 4.69 -11.81
C PHE A 169 12.42 3.48 -12.02
N ARG A 170 12.78 2.33 -11.45
CA ARG A 170 11.92 1.14 -11.45
C ARG A 170 10.55 1.43 -10.83
N GLU A 171 10.50 2.03 -9.63
CA GLU A 171 9.22 2.24 -8.95
C GLU A 171 8.35 3.28 -9.67
N ILE A 172 8.95 4.30 -10.29
CA ILE A 172 8.25 5.25 -11.16
C ILE A 172 7.63 4.50 -12.34
N ARG A 173 8.41 3.69 -13.06
CA ARG A 173 7.91 2.95 -14.22
C ARG A 173 6.82 1.94 -13.85
N ARG A 174 7.00 1.25 -12.73
CA ARG A 174 5.99 0.31 -12.18
C ARG A 174 4.68 1.02 -11.82
N SER A 175 4.72 2.32 -11.53
CA SER A 175 3.52 3.13 -11.28
C SER A 175 2.77 3.57 -12.55
N GLU A 176 3.41 3.46 -13.71
CA GLU A 176 2.86 3.89 -15.01
C GLU A 176 2.34 2.73 -15.85
N SER A 177 2.90 1.53 -15.70
CA SER A 177 2.52 0.35 -16.48
C SER A 177 2.44 -0.87 -15.58
N TYR A 178 1.28 -1.52 -15.48
CA TYR A 178 1.14 -2.73 -14.66
C TYR A 178 0.23 -3.81 -15.28
N GLY A 179 -0.31 -3.57 -16.49
CA GLY A 179 -1.15 -4.51 -17.23
C GLY A 179 -2.62 -4.52 -16.83
N LEU A 180 -3.37 -5.48 -17.37
CA LEU A 180 -4.82 -5.55 -17.28
C LEU A 180 -5.29 -5.85 -15.84
N ARG A 181 -6.23 -5.06 -15.33
CA ARG A 181 -6.78 -5.23 -13.97
C ARG A 181 -8.29 -5.33 -13.99
N TYR A 182 -8.84 -5.97 -12.96
CA TYR A 182 -10.27 -6.04 -12.68
C TYR A 182 -10.64 -5.02 -11.59
N PHE A 183 -11.73 -4.27 -11.82
CA PHE A 183 -12.34 -3.43 -10.81
C PHE A 183 -13.84 -3.27 -11.07
N MET A 184 -14.67 -3.64 -10.10
CA MET A 184 -16.13 -3.48 -10.13
C MET A 184 -16.78 -4.00 -11.43
N GLY A 185 -16.36 -5.18 -11.90
CA GLY A 185 -16.92 -5.79 -13.12
C GLY A 185 -16.32 -5.27 -14.44
N SER A 186 -15.37 -4.34 -14.39
CA SER A 186 -14.71 -3.77 -15.57
C SER A 186 -13.23 -4.11 -15.61
N TYR A 187 -12.62 -3.99 -16.80
CA TYR A 187 -11.20 -4.20 -17.01
C TYR A 187 -10.50 -2.99 -17.62
N SER A 188 -9.28 -2.71 -17.18
CA SER A 188 -8.48 -1.60 -17.69
C SER A 188 -6.99 -1.91 -17.60
N ASN A 189 -6.22 -1.53 -18.63
CA ASN A 189 -4.76 -1.48 -18.59
C ASN A 189 -4.25 -0.16 -18.00
N ASP A 190 -5.04 0.91 -18.13
CA ASP A 190 -4.69 2.26 -17.69
C ASP A 190 -5.15 2.54 -16.25
N GLY A 191 -5.84 1.59 -15.64
CA GLY A 191 -6.44 1.73 -14.31
C GLY A 191 -7.64 2.68 -14.28
N TRP A 192 -7.94 3.20 -13.08
CA TRP A 192 -9.03 4.13 -12.78
C TRP A 192 -8.56 5.16 -11.76
N TRP A 193 -8.71 6.44 -12.09
CA TRP A 193 -8.38 7.52 -11.16
C TRP A 193 -9.16 7.45 -9.83
N TYR A 194 -10.37 6.86 -9.86
CA TYR A 194 -11.24 6.70 -8.71
C TYR A 194 -11.03 5.38 -7.95
N PHE A 195 -10.08 4.53 -8.37
CA PHE A 195 -9.77 3.25 -7.72
C PHE A 195 -9.54 3.43 -6.22
N PHE A 196 -8.58 4.29 -5.85
CA PHE A 196 -8.19 4.49 -4.46
C PHE A 196 -9.29 5.15 -3.58
N PRO A 197 -9.99 6.22 -4.01
CA PRO A 197 -11.12 6.74 -3.26
C PRO A 197 -12.24 5.73 -3.01
N VAL A 198 -12.63 4.97 -4.04
CA VAL A 198 -13.69 3.96 -3.93
C VAL A 198 -13.24 2.81 -3.04
N LEU A 199 -12.01 2.34 -3.22
CA LEU A 199 -11.45 1.27 -2.41
C LEU A 199 -11.31 1.72 -0.96
N TYR A 200 -10.84 2.94 -0.68
CA TYR A 200 -10.85 3.48 0.68
C TYR A 200 -12.24 3.52 1.29
N PHE A 201 -13.25 3.91 0.52
CA PHE A 201 -14.62 3.91 0.99
C PHE A 201 -15.10 2.50 1.38
N TYR A 202 -14.81 1.48 0.59
CA TYR A 202 -15.29 0.11 0.83
C TYR A 202 -14.42 -0.72 1.80
N LYS A 203 -13.11 -0.48 1.84
CA LYS A 203 -12.15 -1.20 2.70
C LYS A 203 -12.06 -0.64 4.09
N SER A 204 -12.19 0.67 4.25
CA SER A 204 -12.15 1.27 5.59
C SER A 204 -13.43 0.89 6.34
N PRO A 205 -13.36 0.56 7.65
CA PRO A 205 -14.56 0.32 8.43
C PRO A 205 -15.54 1.49 8.37
N ALA A 206 -16.85 1.21 8.28
CA ALA A 206 -17.86 2.29 8.23
C ALA A 206 -17.75 3.24 9.44
N VAL A 207 -17.43 2.69 10.62
CA VAL A 207 -17.13 3.46 11.84
C VAL A 207 -15.97 4.45 11.66
N PHE A 208 -14.96 4.10 10.86
CA PHE A 208 -13.81 4.96 10.57
C PHE A 208 -14.22 6.20 9.75
N HIS A 209 -15.18 6.08 8.84
CA HIS A 209 -15.73 7.21 8.08
C HIS A 209 -16.46 8.20 8.99
N PHE A 210 -17.27 7.71 9.94
CA PHE A 210 -17.93 8.56 10.92
C PHE A 210 -16.91 9.27 11.82
N LEU A 211 -15.89 8.56 12.30
CA LEU A 211 -14.81 9.14 13.09
C LEU A 211 -14.02 10.19 12.28
N THR A 212 -13.83 9.96 10.98
CA THR A 212 -13.24 10.93 10.05
C THR A 212 -14.09 12.19 9.97
N GLY A 213 -15.40 12.06 9.77
CA GLY A 213 -16.34 13.18 9.74
C GLY A 213 -16.33 14.00 11.04
N PHE A 214 -16.40 13.35 12.20
CA PHE A 214 -16.31 14.03 13.50
C PHE A 214 -14.94 14.67 13.72
N GLY A 215 -13.86 14.00 13.31
CA GLY A 215 -12.50 14.54 13.40
C GLY A 215 -12.34 15.81 12.58
N LEU A 216 -12.77 15.79 11.31
CA LEU A 216 -12.77 16.96 10.43
C LEU A 216 -13.65 18.08 10.99
N TRP A 217 -14.85 17.77 11.49
CA TRP A 217 -15.72 18.75 12.12
C TRP A 217 -15.06 19.41 13.34
N GLY A 218 -14.42 18.63 14.21
CA GLY A 218 -13.67 19.13 15.37
C GLY A 218 -12.49 20.02 14.96
N LEU A 219 -11.76 19.65 13.90
CA LEU A 219 -10.69 20.46 13.33
C LEU A 219 -11.23 21.79 12.80
N VAL A 220 -12.26 21.75 11.94
CA VAL A 220 -12.85 22.97 11.35
C VAL A 220 -13.39 23.89 12.44
N HIS A 221 -14.18 23.38 13.39
CA HIS A 221 -14.77 24.19 14.46
C HIS A 221 -13.70 24.92 15.29
N LYS A 222 -12.62 24.22 15.63
CA LYS A 222 -11.52 24.78 16.41
C LYS A 222 -10.67 25.78 15.65
N TYR A 223 -10.36 25.48 14.39
CA TYR A 223 -9.37 26.22 13.62
C TYR A 223 -9.97 27.31 12.71
N LYS A 224 -11.29 27.29 12.44
CA LYS A 224 -12.00 28.35 11.68
C LYS A 224 -11.68 29.77 12.18
N TYR A 225 -11.60 29.96 13.50
CA TYR A 225 -11.33 31.26 14.11
C TYR A 225 -9.85 31.54 14.43
N LYS A 226 -9.03 30.51 14.62
CA LYS A 226 -7.60 30.66 14.97
C LYS A 226 -6.69 30.80 13.74
N PHE A 227 -7.10 30.25 12.60
CA PHE A 227 -6.37 30.31 11.33
C PHE A 227 -6.10 31.76 10.88
N MET A 228 -7.05 32.67 11.13
CA MET A 228 -6.94 34.08 10.77
C MET A 228 -6.04 34.91 11.70
N LYS A 229 -5.73 34.46 12.92
CA LYS A 229 -5.05 35.30 13.94
C LYS A 229 -3.60 34.92 14.23
N HIS A 230 -3.23 33.64 14.19
CA HIS A 230 -1.86 33.19 14.53
C HIS A 230 -1.40 31.98 13.68
N PRO A 231 -1.06 32.17 12.39
CA PRO A 231 -0.79 31.08 11.45
C PRO A 231 0.52 30.30 11.70
N GLN A 232 1.50 30.84 12.43
CA GLN A 232 2.90 30.44 12.20
C GLN A 232 3.47 29.31 13.11
N GLU A 233 3.01 29.11 14.36
CA GLU A 233 3.73 28.18 15.28
C GLU A 233 3.01 26.87 15.64
N LYS A 234 1.67 26.83 15.60
CA LYS A 234 0.89 25.64 16.01
C LYS A 234 0.19 24.92 14.87
N PHE A 235 0.18 25.49 13.67
CA PHE A 235 -0.63 25.01 12.55
C PHE A 235 0.18 24.31 11.45
N VAL A 236 1.42 24.75 11.22
CA VAL A 236 2.34 24.20 10.21
C VAL A 236 2.41 22.66 10.22
N PRO A 237 2.51 21.97 11.39
CA PRO A 237 2.61 20.51 11.38
C PRO A 237 1.35 19.81 10.85
N PHE A 238 0.16 20.34 11.15
CA PHE A 238 -1.11 19.78 10.66
C PHE A 238 -1.32 20.09 9.18
N PHE A 239 -0.90 21.27 8.74
CA PHE A 239 -0.89 21.63 7.32
C PHE A 239 0.02 20.70 6.51
N ILE A 240 1.23 20.42 6.99
CA ILE A 240 2.15 19.49 6.33
C ILE A 240 1.54 18.09 6.28
N ILE A 241 0.98 17.60 7.38
CA ILE A 241 0.30 16.29 7.39
C ILE A 241 -0.83 16.26 6.34
N ALA A 242 -1.69 17.28 6.32
CA ALA A 242 -2.78 17.36 5.36
C ALA A 242 -2.28 17.43 3.91
N LEU A 243 -1.24 18.25 3.66
CA LEU A 243 -0.62 18.39 2.35
C LEU A 243 0.06 17.09 1.90
N THR A 244 0.71 16.36 2.81
CA THR A 244 1.27 15.03 2.52
C THR A 244 0.17 14.05 2.14
N ILE A 245 -0.95 14.01 2.87
CA ILE A 245 -2.09 13.13 2.55
C ILE A 245 -2.64 13.48 1.16
N ILE A 246 -2.91 14.77 0.91
CA ILE A 246 -3.49 15.24 -0.37
C ILE A 246 -2.54 14.93 -1.52
N TRP A 247 -1.27 15.32 -1.40
CA TRP A 247 -0.27 15.14 -2.46
C TRP A 247 -0.02 13.67 -2.77
N TYR A 248 0.14 12.84 -1.75
CA TYR A 248 0.33 11.40 -1.93
C TYR A 248 -0.89 10.74 -2.58
N THR A 249 -2.09 11.07 -2.09
CA THR A 249 -3.33 10.49 -2.64
C THR A 249 -3.54 10.94 -4.08
N PHE A 250 -3.20 12.19 -4.42
CA PHE A 250 -3.23 12.69 -5.78
C PHE A 250 -2.29 11.88 -6.70
N ILE A 251 -1.03 11.66 -6.30
CA ILE A 251 -0.09 10.84 -7.07
C ILE A 251 -0.61 9.41 -7.23
N ALA A 252 -1.15 8.81 -6.16
CA ALA A 252 -1.72 7.47 -6.22
C ALA A 252 -2.89 7.40 -7.21
N MET A 253 -3.77 8.40 -7.24
CA MET A 253 -4.89 8.49 -8.18
C MET A 253 -4.46 8.76 -9.62
N SER A 254 -3.25 9.30 -9.84
CA SER A 254 -2.66 9.47 -11.17
C SER A 254 -1.89 8.25 -11.67
N SER A 255 -1.71 7.23 -10.82
CA SER A 255 -0.99 6.00 -11.15
C SER A 255 -1.92 4.93 -11.71
N THR A 256 -1.41 4.12 -12.65
CA THR A 256 -2.10 2.94 -13.19
C THR A 256 -1.96 1.70 -12.29
N LEU A 257 -1.18 1.81 -11.19
CA LEU A 257 -0.89 0.73 -10.25
C LEU A 257 -2.05 0.46 -9.28
N ASN A 258 -3.17 0.00 -9.83
CA ASN A 258 -4.40 -0.27 -9.10
C ASN A 258 -4.49 -1.71 -8.61
N ILE A 259 -3.63 -2.05 -7.64
CA ILE A 259 -3.43 -3.44 -7.18
C ILE A 259 -3.64 -3.66 -5.69
N GLY A 260 -4.10 -2.63 -4.95
CA GLY A 260 -4.41 -2.83 -3.55
C GLY A 260 -4.51 -1.57 -2.70
N PHE A 261 -5.35 -1.62 -1.66
CA PHE A 261 -5.47 -0.61 -0.62
C PHE A 261 -4.13 -0.39 0.12
N ARG A 262 -3.25 -1.40 0.11
CA ARG A 262 -1.89 -1.31 0.65
C ARG A 262 -1.08 -0.09 0.16
N HIS A 263 -1.39 0.42 -1.03
CA HIS A 263 -0.77 1.64 -1.55
C HIS A 263 -1.23 2.91 -0.83
N LEU A 264 -2.35 2.90 -0.10
CA LEU A 264 -2.79 4.01 0.76
C LEU A 264 -2.31 3.88 2.20
N LEU A 265 -1.87 2.70 2.65
CA LEU A 265 -1.38 2.48 4.02
C LEU A 265 -0.37 3.54 4.51
N PRO A 266 0.55 4.07 3.68
CA PRO A 266 1.49 5.09 4.14
C PRO A 266 0.83 6.35 4.73
N VAL A 267 -0.35 6.74 4.24
CA VAL A 267 -1.06 7.95 4.68
C VAL A 267 -2.15 7.67 5.72
N ILE A 268 -2.57 6.43 5.93
CA ILE A 268 -3.64 6.11 6.89
C ILE A 268 -3.31 6.53 8.34
N PRO A 269 -2.09 6.33 8.88
CA PRO A 269 -1.75 6.80 10.22
C PRO A 269 -1.79 8.33 10.32
N LEU A 270 -1.48 9.03 9.22
CA LEU A 270 -1.57 10.48 9.15
C LEU A 270 -3.03 10.95 9.24
N VAL A 271 -3.94 10.27 8.54
CA VAL A 271 -5.39 10.46 8.68
C VAL A 271 -5.82 10.20 10.13
N MET A 272 -5.39 9.10 10.74
CA MET A 272 -5.70 8.78 12.15
C MET A 272 -5.21 9.85 13.13
N ILE A 273 -4.03 10.44 12.89
CA ILE A 273 -3.51 11.56 13.69
C ILE A 273 -4.43 12.78 13.56
N LEU A 274 -4.86 13.14 12.35
CA LEU A 274 -5.78 14.27 12.13
C LEU A 274 -7.14 14.03 12.79
N ILE A 275 -7.69 12.81 12.65
CA ILE A 275 -8.91 12.38 13.35
C ILE A 275 -8.74 12.57 14.85
N ALA A 276 -7.69 11.99 15.42
CA ALA A 276 -7.45 12.04 16.86
C ALA A 276 -7.33 13.48 17.40
N VAL A 277 -6.73 14.39 16.64
CA VAL A 277 -6.62 15.81 17.02
C VAL A 277 -7.99 16.48 17.05
N GLY A 278 -8.82 16.23 16.03
CA GLY A 278 -10.19 16.77 15.96
C GLY A 278 -11.10 16.20 17.05
N LEU A 279 -11.07 14.89 17.25
CA LEU A 279 -11.89 14.19 18.23
C LEU A 279 -11.56 14.56 19.67
N ARG A 280 -10.27 14.74 19.97
CA ARG A 280 -9.78 15.07 21.31
C ARG A 280 -10.57 16.25 21.90
N ASP A 281 -10.73 17.32 21.14
CA ASP A 281 -11.35 18.54 21.64
C ASP A 281 -12.88 18.43 21.74
N LEU A 282 -13.52 17.63 20.89
CA LEU A 282 -14.94 17.31 21.00
C LEU A 282 -15.25 16.51 22.28
N ILE A 283 -14.42 15.51 22.58
CA ILE A 283 -14.55 14.70 23.80
C ILE A 283 -14.35 15.56 25.07
N TYR A 284 -13.48 16.57 25.00
CA TYR A 284 -13.24 17.50 26.10
C TYR A 284 -14.42 18.43 26.42
N THR A 285 -15.46 18.53 25.58
CA THR A 285 -16.66 19.33 25.89
C THR A 285 -17.46 18.80 27.08
N GLN A 286 -17.10 17.61 27.62
CA GLN A 286 -17.71 16.94 28.78
C GLN A 286 -19.20 16.59 28.65
N LYS A 287 -19.84 16.83 27.50
CA LYS A 287 -21.25 16.47 27.28
C LYS A 287 -21.41 14.95 27.28
N LYS A 288 -22.29 14.42 28.16
CA LYS A 288 -22.55 12.99 28.33
C LYS A 288 -22.90 12.29 27.00
N ILE A 289 -23.70 12.95 26.16
CA ILE A 289 -24.09 12.42 24.84
C ILE A 289 -22.89 12.21 23.91
N VAL A 290 -21.95 13.17 23.87
CA VAL A 290 -20.75 13.10 23.04
C VAL A 290 -19.85 11.95 23.48
N LYS A 291 -19.65 11.79 24.79
CA LYS A 291 -18.89 10.65 25.33
C LYS A 291 -19.54 9.31 25.01
N SER A 292 -20.87 9.24 25.08
CA SER A 292 -21.62 8.01 24.79
C SER A 292 -21.48 7.62 23.31
N ILE A 293 -21.60 8.59 22.40
CA ILE A 293 -21.38 8.37 20.95
C ILE A 293 -19.96 7.84 20.72
N PHE A 294 -18.93 8.47 21.28
CA PHE A 294 -17.55 8.01 21.08
C PHE A 294 -17.25 6.67 21.74
N ALA A 295 -17.89 6.33 22.86
CA ALA A 295 -17.79 5.01 23.46
C ALA A 295 -18.40 3.94 22.53
N VAL A 296 -19.57 4.20 21.94
CA VAL A 296 -20.18 3.30 20.95
C VAL A 296 -19.28 3.15 19.73
N LEU A 297 -18.78 4.25 19.15
CA LEU A 297 -17.86 4.17 18.01
C LEU A 297 -16.58 3.40 18.35
N ALA A 298 -16.02 3.56 19.54
CA ALA A 298 -14.86 2.79 19.98
C ALA A 298 -15.19 1.29 20.08
N ILE A 299 -16.35 0.93 20.65
CA ILE A 299 -16.81 -0.47 20.70
C ILE A 299 -16.98 -1.03 19.29
N LEU A 300 -17.60 -0.27 18.37
CA LEU A 300 -17.77 -0.71 16.97
C LEU A 300 -16.43 -0.91 16.25
N THR A 301 -15.42 -0.09 16.52
CA THR A 301 -14.06 -0.28 15.97
C THR A 301 -13.45 -1.59 16.44
N VAL A 302 -13.53 -1.90 17.74
CA VAL A 302 -13.06 -3.19 18.29
C VAL A 302 -13.90 -4.34 17.74
N TRP A 303 -15.22 -4.15 17.63
CA TRP A 303 -16.14 -5.16 17.13
C TRP A 303 -15.76 -5.64 15.73
N VAL A 304 -15.51 -4.71 14.80
CA VAL A 304 -15.04 -5.04 13.44
C VAL A 304 -13.72 -5.82 13.51
N ALA A 305 -12.74 -5.34 14.26
CA ALA A 305 -11.45 -6.02 14.36
C ALA A 305 -11.55 -7.43 14.99
N VAL A 306 -12.46 -7.67 15.92
CA VAL A 306 -12.60 -9.00 16.56
C VAL A 306 -13.34 -9.97 15.65
N PHE A 307 -14.45 -9.54 15.02
CA PHE A 307 -15.32 -10.45 14.26
C PHE A 307 -14.84 -10.72 12.84
N GLU A 308 -13.95 -9.87 12.31
CA GLU A 308 -13.30 -10.10 11.02
C GLU A 308 -12.03 -10.95 11.16
N PHE A 309 -11.64 -11.34 12.38
CA PHE A 309 -10.56 -12.31 12.55
C PHE A 309 -10.99 -13.66 11.96
N PRO A 310 -10.16 -14.34 11.16
CA PRO A 310 -8.80 -13.99 10.73
C PRO A 310 -8.71 -13.37 9.31
N TYR A 311 -9.83 -12.99 8.72
CA TYR A 311 -10.04 -12.58 7.33
C TYR A 311 -9.83 -11.08 7.06
N TYR A 312 -8.95 -10.42 7.81
CA TYR A 312 -8.70 -8.98 7.68
C TYR A 312 -8.33 -8.52 6.27
N LEU A 313 -7.60 -9.34 5.51
CA LEU A 313 -7.21 -8.97 4.15
C LEU A 313 -8.42 -8.90 3.22
N SER A 314 -9.35 -9.85 3.37
CA SER A 314 -10.60 -9.92 2.60
C SER A 314 -11.69 -8.99 3.15
N TYR A 315 -11.37 -8.18 4.17
CA TYR A 315 -12.35 -7.31 4.83
C TYR A 315 -12.87 -6.25 3.86
N TYR A 316 -14.20 -6.15 3.82
CA TYR A 316 -14.93 -5.20 3.02
C TYR A 316 -16.16 -4.78 3.84
N ASN A 317 -16.39 -3.47 3.98
CA ASN A 317 -17.36 -2.96 4.94
C ASN A 317 -18.82 -3.22 4.51
N VAL A 318 -19.78 -2.89 5.37
CA VAL A 318 -21.20 -3.11 5.09
C VAL A 318 -21.71 -2.44 3.81
N PHE A 319 -21.12 -1.34 3.34
CA PHE A 319 -21.54 -0.65 2.11
C PHE A 319 -21.11 -1.39 0.83
N SER A 320 -20.15 -2.30 0.94
CA SER A 320 -19.70 -3.16 -0.16
C SER A 320 -20.45 -4.49 -0.28
N GLY A 321 -21.44 -4.73 0.58
CA GLY A 321 -22.05 -6.07 0.74
C GLY A 321 -21.27 -6.98 1.69
N GLY A 322 -20.27 -6.45 2.41
CA GLY A 322 -19.52 -7.15 3.45
C GLY A 322 -18.34 -7.99 2.94
N THR A 323 -17.53 -8.49 3.88
CA THR A 323 -16.33 -9.31 3.64
C THR A 323 -16.55 -10.46 2.66
N LYS A 324 -17.71 -11.13 2.68
CA LYS A 324 -18.00 -12.23 1.76
C LYS A 324 -18.11 -11.81 0.29
N ASN A 325 -18.45 -10.56 -0.01
CA ASN A 325 -18.72 -10.09 -1.37
C ASN A 325 -17.65 -9.12 -1.89
N GLY A 326 -16.65 -8.77 -1.07
CA GLY A 326 -15.60 -7.80 -1.44
C GLY A 326 -14.86 -8.09 -2.74
N TYR A 327 -14.74 -9.37 -3.10
CA TYR A 327 -14.12 -9.85 -4.34
C TYR A 327 -14.76 -9.25 -5.60
N THR A 328 -16.06 -8.93 -5.58
CA THR A 328 -16.72 -8.30 -6.74
C THR A 328 -16.32 -6.84 -6.96
N ILE A 329 -15.64 -6.22 -5.99
CA ILE A 329 -15.18 -4.82 -6.07
C ILE A 329 -13.73 -4.79 -6.55
N SER A 330 -12.84 -5.44 -5.82
CA SER A 330 -11.44 -5.57 -6.21
C SER A 330 -10.85 -6.87 -5.67
N GLN A 331 -9.80 -7.32 -6.35
CA GLN A 331 -9.13 -8.60 -6.17
C GLN A 331 -7.63 -8.35 -5.94
N ASP A 332 -6.77 -9.32 -6.25
CA ASP A 332 -5.32 -9.19 -6.00
C ASP A 332 -5.09 -9.01 -4.48
N SER A 333 -4.10 -8.21 -4.10
CA SER A 333 -3.76 -7.94 -2.71
C SER A 333 -4.86 -7.25 -1.91
N ASP A 334 -6.01 -6.93 -2.53
CA ASP A 334 -7.21 -6.49 -1.81
C ASP A 334 -8.08 -7.59 -1.23
N TYR A 335 -8.04 -8.80 -1.76
CA TYR A 335 -8.96 -9.86 -1.30
C TYR A 335 -8.24 -11.19 -1.11
N PHE A 336 -7.23 -11.43 -1.94
CA PHE A 336 -6.46 -12.65 -1.98
C PHE A 336 -4.98 -12.38 -2.23
N TRP A 337 -4.16 -12.72 -1.25
CA TRP A 337 -2.72 -12.66 -1.36
C TRP A 337 -2.09 -13.87 -0.65
N ASP A 338 -2.44 -15.05 -1.17
CA ASP A 338 -1.89 -16.36 -0.81
C ASP A 338 -2.28 -16.91 0.58
N GLN A 339 -3.16 -16.22 1.32
CA GLN A 339 -3.47 -16.58 2.72
C GLN A 339 -4.30 -17.87 2.90
N GLU A 340 -4.95 -18.36 1.85
CA GLU A 340 -5.91 -19.48 1.94
C GLU A 340 -5.31 -20.86 1.63
N TYR A 341 -4.07 -20.96 1.11
CA TYR A 341 -3.50 -22.25 0.69
C TYR A 341 -3.40 -23.27 1.81
N LYS A 342 -3.03 -22.84 3.01
CA LYS A 342 -3.00 -23.72 4.18
C LYS A 342 -4.40 -24.29 4.49
N ARG A 343 -5.41 -23.43 4.46
CA ARG A 343 -6.81 -23.82 4.72
C ARG A 343 -7.34 -24.74 3.64
N LEU A 344 -6.89 -24.58 2.39
CA LEU A 344 -7.23 -25.50 1.31
C LEU A 344 -6.66 -26.89 1.58
N GLY A 345 -5.38 -26.99 1.98
CA GLY A 345 -4.79 -28.28 2.38
C GLY A 345 -5.52 -28.93 3.57
N GLU A 346 -5.87 -28.14 4.59
CA GLU A 346 -6.68 -28.61 5.73
C GLU A 346 -8.07 -29.11 5.29
N TRP A 347 -8.72 -28.40 4.37
CA TRP A 347 -10.03 -28.76 3.83
C TRP A 347 -9.99 -30.04 2.97
N ILE A 348 -8.97 -30.19 2.12
CA ILE A 348 -8.74 -31.41 1.32
C ILE A 348 -8.60 -32.61 2.26
N ALA A 349 -7.74 -32.49 3.28
CA ALA A 349 -7.51 -33.55 4.25
C ALA A 349 -8.76 -33.89 5.07
N SER A 350 -9.53 -32.89 5.52
CA SER A 350 -10.74 -33.14 6.32
C SER A 350 -11.88 -33.79 5.54
N ASN A 351 -11.91 -33.59 4.22
CA ASN A 351 -12.95 -34.14 3.35
C ASN A 351 -12.50 -35.41 2.61
N ASN A 352 -11.28 -35.91 2.86
CA ASN A 352 -10.68 -37.07 2.18
C ASN A 352 -10.74 -36.94 0.65
N ILE A 353 -10.32 -35.79 0.13
CA ILE A 353 -10.27 -35.54 -1.32
C ILE A 353 -8.95 -36.08 -1.86
N ASP A 354 -9.02 -37.12 -2.69
CA ASP A 354 -7.85 -37.76 -3.30
C ASP A 354 -7.22 -36.87 -4.38
N HIS A 355 -8.06 -36.21 -5.20
CA HIS A 355 -7.62 -35.30 -6.27
C HIS A 355 -8.41 -33.98 -6.20
N MET A 356 -7.67 -32.87 -6.17
CA MET A 356 -8.19 -31.51 -6.21
C MET A 356 -7.45 -30.74 -7.29
N TYR A 357 -8.17 -30.35 -8.33
CA TYR A 357 -7.63 -29.43 -9.33
C TYR A 357 -7.55 -28.02 -8.74
N VAL A 358 -6.44 -27.32 -8.96
CA VAL A 358 -6.24 -25.97 -8.42
C VAL A 358 -5.73 -25.02 -9.48
N ASP A 359 -6.39 -23.86 -9.62
CA ASP A 359 -5.88 -22.75 -10.42
C ASP A 359 -5.79 -21.45 -9.62
N CYS A 360 -4.55 -21.10 -9.29
CA CYS A 360 -4.18 -19.90 -8.52
C CYS A 360 -2.92 -19.22 -9.08
N GLY A 361 -2.50 -19.60 -10.28
CA GLY A 361 -1.25 -19.16 -10.88
C GLY A 361 -0.14 -20.20 -10.88
N ALA A 362 0.57 -20.29 -12.02
CA ALA A 362 1.68 -21.22 -12.22
C ALA A 362 2.77 -21.12 -11.13
N SER A 363 3.07 -19.89 -10.67
CA SER A 363 4.10 -19.65 -9.65
C SER A 363 3.76 -20.21 -8.25
N LYS A 364 2.54 -20.73 -8.05
CA LYS A 364 2.03 -21.17 -6.74
C LYS A 364 2.12 -22.68 -6.52
N GLU A 365 2.56 -23.44 -7.51
CA GLU A 365 2.67 -24.91 -7.42
C GLU A 365 3.42 -25.37 -6.17
N ARG A 366 4.57 -24.77 -5.88
CA ARG A 366 5.41 -25.17 -4.72
C ARG A 366 4.70 -24.97 -3.37
N ILE A 367 4.00 -23.85 -3.20
CA ILE A 367 3.31 -23.56 -1.91
C ILE A 367 2.03 -24.38 -1.77
N LEU A 368 1.32 -24.63 -2.87
CA LEU A 368 0.15 -25.50 -2.88
C LEU A 368 0.54 -26.94 -2.57
N SER A 369 1.56 -27.47 -3.25
CA SER A 369 2.09 -28.82 -3.01
C SER A 369 2.57 -29.01 -1.57
N TYR A 370 3.12 -27.97 -0.95
CA TYR A 370 3.51 -28.03 0.47
C TYR A 370 2.32 -28.30 1.41
N TYR A 371 1.15 -27.71 1.14
CA TYR A 371 -0.04 -27.84 2.01
C TYR A 371 -0.97 -28.99 1.60
N GLY A 372 -1.22 -29.17 0.31
CA GLY A 372 -2.14 -30.18 -0.22
C GLY A 372 -1.46 -31.49 -0.65
N LYS A 373 -0.13 -31.55 -0.65
CA LYS A 373 0.66 -32.73 -1.02
C LYS A 373 0.24 -33.29 -2.38
N ASP A 374 0.22 -34.62 -2.50
CA ASP A 374 -0.08 -35.36 -3.74
C ASP A 374 -1.54 -35.23 -4.19
N SER A 375 -2.42 -34.66 -3.36
CA SER A 375 -3.81 -34.45 -3.73
C SER A 375 -4.04 -33.24 -4.63
N ILE A 376 -3.11 -32.28 -4.68
CA ILE A 376 -3.25 -31.10 -5.54
C ILE A 376 -2.72 -31.40 -6.93
N VAL A 377 -3.56 -31.14 -7.92
CA VAL A 377 -3.20 -31.16 -9.34
C VAL A 377 -3.36 -29.74 -9.87
N MET A 378 -2.27 -29.13 -10.34
CA MET A 378 -2.37 -27.80 -10.94
C MET A 378 -3.17 -27.87 -12.23
N PHE A 379 -4.18 -27.01 -12.37
CA PHE A 379 -4.97 -26.91 -13.59
C PHE A 379 -4.63 -25.61 -14.32
N PRO A 380 -4.06 -25.67 -15.54
CA PRO A 380 -3.59 -24.49 -16.24
C PRO A 380 -4.72 -23.81 -17.03
N GLY A 381 -5.84 -23.47 -16.40
CA GLY A 381 -7.03 -22.97 -17.11
C GLY A 381 -7.16 -21.45 -17.21
N SER A 382 -6.18 -20.68 -16.73
CA SER A 382 -6.24 -19.22 -16.67
C SER A 382 -5.11 -18.50 -17.40
N SER A 383 -5.30 -17.20 -17.62
CA SER A 383 -4.31 -16.24 -18.13
C SER A 383 -2.96 -16.29 -17.42
N THR A 384 -2.92 -16.72 -16.16
CA THR A 384 -1.66 -16.84 -15.40
C THR A 384 -0.68 -17.85 -16.00
N TRP A 385 -1.16 -18.74 -16.87
CA TRP A 385 -0.37 -19.75 -17.59
C TRP A 385 -0.01 -19.31 -19.02
N ALA A 386 -0.41 -18.11 -19.45
CA ALA A 386 -0.18 -17.61 -20.81
C ALA A 386 1.31 -17.63 -21.20
N HIS A 387 2.21 -17.26 -20.28
CA HIS A 387 3.65 -17.27 -20.53
C HIS A 387 4.24 -18.67 -20.75
N SER A 388 3.55 -19.71 -20.26
CA SER A 388 3.94 -21.11 -20.50
C SER A 388 3.32 -21.71 -21.78
N GLY A 389 2.34 -21.02 -22.39
CA GLY A 389 1.60 -21.52 -23.55
C GLY A 389 0.64 -22.67 -23.23
N LEU A 390 0.28 -22.87 -21.96
CA LEU A 390 -0.42 -24.06 -21.46
C LEU A 390 -1.90 -23.83 -21.10
N ILE A 391 -2.56 -22.81 -21.63
CA ILE A 391 -3.95 -22.54 -21.24
C ILE A 391 -4.88 -23.67 -21.73
N GLU A 392 -5.43 -24.44 -20.80
CA GLU A 392 -6.34 -25.54 -21.06
C GLU A 392 -7.82 -25.14 -20.89
N PRO A 393 -8.72 -25.59 -21.78
CA PRO A 393 -10.14 -25.32 -21.62
C PRO A 393 -10.70 -26.08 -20.42
N ILE A 394 -11.60 -25.44 -19.67
CA ILE A 394 -12.27 -26.04 -18.50
C ILE A 394 -12.97 -27.37 -18.80
N THR A 395 -13.33 -27.64 -20.06
CA THR A 395 -13.92 -28.92 -20.51
C THR A 395 -12.97 -30.11 -20.42
N ASN A 396 -11.66 -29.88 -20.25
CA ASN A 396 -10.68 -30.94 -20.03
C ASN A 396 -10.72 -31.51 -18.61
N LEU A 397 -11.36 -30.82 -17.66
CA LEU A 397 -11.50 -31.32 -16.30
C LEU A 397 -12.44 -32.54 -16.26
N PRO A 398 -12.06 -33.64 -15.57
CA PRO A 398 -12.92 -34.80 -15.45
C PRO A 398 -14.23 -34.47 -14.71
N LYS A 399 -15.34 -35.00 -15.21
CA LYS A 399 -16.66 -34.81 -14.58
C LYS A 399 -16.69 -35.43 -13.19
N GLY A 400 -17.25 -34.70 -12.23
CA GLY A 400 -17.39 -35.12 -10.84
C GLY A 400 -16.24 -34.71 -9.94
N GLU A 401 -15.12 -34.25 -10.51
CA GLU A 401 -13.95 -33.73 -9.79
C GLU A 401 -14.17 -32.32 -9.25
N PHE A 402 -13.29 -31.90 -8.35
CA PHE A 402 -13.29 -30.55 -7.78
C PHE A 402 -12.23 -29.66 -8.42
N LEU A 403 -12.61 -28.42 -8.69
CA LEU A 403 -11.72 -27.33 -9.09
C LEU A 403 -11.77 -26.22 -8.04
N ALA A 404 -10.65 -25.98 -7.37
CA ALA A 404 -10.43 -24.82 -6.52
C ALA A 404 -9.77 -23.68 -7.30
N ILE A 405 -10.38 -22.50 -7.29
CA ILE A 405 -9.89 -21.31 -7.99
C ILE A 405 -9.73 -20.18 -6.99
N CYS A 406 -8.57 -19.52 -7.05
CA CYS A 406 -8.36 -18.29 -6.27
C CYS A 406 -9.22 -17.14 -6.81
N ALA A 407 -9.73 -16.30 -5.92
CA ALA A 407 -10.63 -15.20 -6.28
C ALA A 407 -10.04 -14.27 -7.35
N THR A 408 -8.74 -13.95 -7.26
CA THR A 408 -8.03 -13.16 -8.28
C THR A 408 -8.06 -13.86 -9.63
N THR A 409 -7.62 -15.11 -9.71
CA THR A 409 -7.56 -15.89 -10.95
C THR A 409 -8.94 -16.08 -11.59
N LEU A 410 -9.99 -16.30 -10.77
CA LEU A 410 -11.36 -16.40 -11.24
C LEU A 410 -11.80 -15.12 -11.99
N TYR A 411 -11.41 -13.95 -11.49
CA TYR A 411 -11.82 -12.63 -11.99
C TYR A 411 -10.82 -11.96 -12.94
N GLU A 412 -9.67 -12.58 -13.18
CA GLU A 412 -8.72 -12.13 -14.20
C GLU A 412 -9.22 -12.40 -15.63
N ALA A 413 -8.67 -11.62 -16.55
CA ALA A 413 -8.90 -11.69 -17.98
C ALA A 413 -7.59 -11.44 -18.72
N TYR A 414 -7.60 -11.68 -20.03
CA TYR A 414 -6.45 -11.50 -20.91
C TYR A 414 -6.94 -11.17 -22.32
N PHE A 415 -6.05 -10.66 -23.16
CA PHE A 415 -6.36 -10.42 -24.56
C PHE A 415 -5.85 -11.58 -25.42
N ILE A 416 -6.70 -12.07 -26.31
CA ILE A 416 -6.34 -13.05 -27.35
C ILE A 416 -6.45 -12.36 -28.71
N TRP A 417 -5.52 -12.67 -29.62
CA TRP A 417 -5.61 -12.19 -31.00
C TRP A 417 -6.56 -13.08 -31.80
N GLU A 418 -7.70 -12.52 -32.20
CA GLU A 418 -8.72 -13.18 -33.02
C GLU A 418 -8.98 -12.34 -34.28
N THR A 419 -8.81 -12.96 -35.47
CA THR A 419 -9.20 -12.41 -36.78
C THR A 419 -8.96 -10.90 -36.92
N ASP A 420 -7.70 -10.48 -36.75
CA ASP A 420 -7.21 -9.10 -36.88
C ASP A 420 -7.58 -8.12 -35.75
N THR A 421 -8.05 -8.61 -34.59
CA THR A 421 -8.33 -7.78 -33.41
C THR A 421 -7.94 -8.46 -32.11
N TRP A 422 -7.59 -7.66 -31.08
CA TRP A 422 -7.45 -8.16 -29.71
C TRP A 422 -8.83 -8.25 -29.06
N VAL A 423 -9.21 -9.45 -28.65
CA VAL A 423 -10.46 -9.74 -27.95
C VAL A 423 -10.17 -9.98 -26.48
N LEU A 424 -10.94 -9.35 -25.60
CA LEU A 424 -10.86 -9.57 -24.16
C LEU A 424 -11.55 -10.88 -23.79
N THR A 425 -10.81 -11.79 -23.15
CA THR A 425 -11.27 -13.11 -22.73
C THR A 425 -11.13 -13.27 -21.23
N GLU A 426 -12.23 -13.61 -20.56
CA GLU A 426 -12.25 -13.90 -19.12
C GLU A 426 -11.79 -15.34 -18.85
N ASN A 427 -11.11 -15.59 -17.72
CA ASN A 427 -10.60 -16.93 -17.42
C ASN A 427 -11.70 -18.00 -17.28
N TYR A 428 -12.76 -17.72 -16.53
CA TYR A 428 -13.82 -18.69 -16.23
C TYR A 428 -15.23 -18.06 -16.23
N PRO A 429 -15.72 -17.55 -17.38
CA PRO A 429 -16.98 -16.80 -17.44
C PRO A 429 -18.19 -17.60 -16.95
N THR A 430 -18.23 -18.91 -17.20
CA THR A 430 -19.32 -19.80 -16.77
C THR A 430 -19.35 -20.06 -15.27
N LEU A 431 -18.18 -20.04 -14.60
CA LEU A 431 -18.10 -20.27 -13.16
C LEU A 431 -18.39 -19.00 -12.35
N ARG A 432 -18.17 -17.81 -12.92
CA ARG A 432 -18.44 -16.53 -12.23
C ARG A 432 -19.92 -16.28 -11.96
N VAL A 433 -20.80 -16.85 -12.77
CA VAL A 433 -22.26 -16.74 -12.61
C VAL A 433 -22.87 -17.88 -11.79
N ARG A 434 -22.04 -18.85 -11.38
CA ARG A 434 -22.44 -20.00 -10.56
C ARG A 434 -21.98 -19.77 -9.12
N GLU A 435 -22.84 -20.07 -8.15
CA GLU A 435 -22.40 -20.10 -6.75
C GLU A 435 -21.42 -21.28 -6.54
N PRO A 436 -20.27 -21.05 -5.87
CA PRO A 436 -19.33 -22.13 -5.60
C PRO A 436 -19.96 -23.16 -4.66
N ASP A 437 -19.73 -24.45 -4.94
CA ASP A 437 -20.25 -25.54 -4.09
C ASP A 437 -19.66 -25.47 -2.68
N PHE A 438 -18.39 -25.05 -2.57
CA PHE A 438 -17.74 -24.77 -1.30
C PHE A 438 -16.86 -23.53 -1.38
N ARG A 439 -16.63 -22.92 -0.22
CA ARG A 439 -15.74 -21.78 -0.07
C ARG A 439 -14.75 -22.05 1.04
N VAL A 440 -13.46 -22.10 0.70
CA VAL A 440 -12.40 -22.26 1.69
C VAL A 440 -11.91 -20.86 2.09
N GLY A 441 -12.15 -20.52 3.36
CA GLY A 441 -11.93 -19.16 3.85
C GLY A 441 -12.79 -18.14 3.12
N MET A 442 -12.20 -17.01 2.70
CA MET A 442 -12.92 -16.00 1.94
C MET A 442 -12.62 -16.03 0.45
N SER A 443 -11.44 -16.44 0.03
CA SER A 443 -10.94 -16.15 -1.32
C SER A 443 -10.57 -17.37 -2.16
N MET A 444 -10.92 -18.57 -1.72
CA MET A 444 -10.79 -19.80 -2.49
C MET A 444 -12.17 -20.40 -2.78
N PHE A 445 -12.52 -20.45 -4.06
CA PHE A 445 -13.81 -20.94 -4.56
C PHE A 445 -13.67 -22.36 -5.09
N VAL A 446 -14.48 -23.29 -4.61
CA VAL A 446 -14.42 -24.70 -5.02
C VAL A 446 -15.69 -25.06 -5.77
N PHE A 447 -15.52 -25.58 -6.98
CA PHE A 447 -16.59 -26.00 -7.86
C PHE A 447 -16.49 -27.50 -8.13
N ARG A 448 -17.64 -28.18 -8.16
CA ARG A 448 -17.76 -29.54 -8.67
C ARG A 448 -18.06 -29.49 -10.16
N MET A 449 -17.25 -30.16 -10.97
CA MET A 449 -17.23 -30.08 -12.43
C MET A 449 -18.15 -31.08 -13.14
#